data_AF-A0A235IR91-F1
#
_entry.id   AF-A0A235IR91-F1
#
_cell.length_a   1.000
_cell.length_b   1.000
_cell.length_c   1.000
_cell.angle_alpha   90.00
_cell.angle_beta   90.00
_cell.angle_gamma   90.00
#
_symmetry.space_group_name_H-M   'P 1'
#
loop_
_entity.id
_entity.type
_entity.pdbx_description
1 polymer ?
#
loop_
_entity_poly.entity_id
_entity_poly.type
_entity_poly.pdbx_seq_one_letter_code
_entity_poly.pdbx_strand_id
1 'polypeptide(L)'
;MPSLNQIIKQRIKNLPKSIQELSDSKTHQIAALHLSNEFINSYVNHVHDSWSEVPINIDNEDEEFHIVEMAGLLIDDKFILTERDKTQSKRDFHFNKMKAFIRGQMFIAIMGELEDFFSKLLLLTLQAYPEKLGEQKLRLKDIECKFNNFNWVKSKEKHINFNTSEDLIKEIDKQIERAIMEMIYKGSDEYIKKLRSYLSKDKNSEGKDKNSEGKDKNLENLLWWFAPLYAEMKARRNAALHNGWYRNDKYDEIIKPIKSKLKDIEKKQGIPYPVSEFDFLGIDSDYFDQSYKIARQVIDEFTSLCINNFKITKKS
;
A
#
# COMPACT_ATOMS: atom_id res chain seq x y z
N MET A 1 -20.93 -16.14 28.25
CA MET A 1 -20.18 -15.33 27.27
C MET A 1 -18.70 -15.46 27.56
N PRO A 2 -17.83 -15.55 26.53
CA PRO A 2 -16.39 -15.62 26.74
C PRO A 2 -15.89 -14.35 27.45
N SER A 3 -14.95 -14.51 28.37
CA SER A 3 -14.31 -13.36 29.01
C SER A 3 -13.44 -12.60 28.01
N LEU A 4 -13.18 -11.32 28.27
CA LEU A 4 -12.25 -10.50 27.48
C LEU A 4 -10.92 -11.23 27.19
N ASN A 5 -10.36 -11.88 28.22
CA ASN A 5 -9.10 -12.63 28.11
C ASN A 5 -9.22 -13.85 27.17
N GLN A 6 -10.38 -14.51 27.14
CA GLN A 6 -10.62 -15.62 26.20
C GLN A 6 -10.71 -15.09 24.76
N ILE A 7 -11.37 -13.95 24.54
CA ILE A 7 -11.46 -13.30 23.23
C ILE A 7 -10.07 -12.90 22.72
N ILE A 8 -9.27 -12.22 23.54
CA ILE A 8 -7.91 -11.79 23.18
C ILE A 8 -7.01 -13.00 22.91
N LYS A 9 -7.03 -14.02 23.78
CA LYS A 9 -6.27 -15.26 23.55
C LYS A 9 -6.65 -15.93 22.23
N GLN A 10 -7.94 -15.92 21.88
CA GLN A 10 -8.40 -16.49 20.61
C GLN A 10 -7.91 -15.65 19.40
N ARG A 11 -7.92 -14.31 19.50
CA ARG A 11 -7.36 -13.42 18.47
C ARG A 11 -5.87 -13.66 18.28
N ILE A 12 -5.09 -13.71 19.35
CA ILE A 12 -3.65 -14.01 19.31
C ILE A 12 -3.40 -15.38 18.66
N LYS A 13 -4.17 -16.40 19.04
CA LYS A 13 -4.05 -17.75 18.47
C LYS A 13 -4.35 -17.78 16.96
N ASN A 14 -5.35 -17.02 16.52
CA ASN A 14 -5.79 -16.98 15.13
C ASN A 14 -4.99 -16.01 14.26
N LEU A 15 -4.24 -15.07 14.86
CA LEU A 15 -3.57 -13.99 14.15
C LEU A 15 -2.70 -14.46 12.97
N PRO A 16 -1.80 -15.47 13.10
CA PRO A 16 -0.99 -15.91 11.97
C PRO A 16 -1.82 -16.40 10.78
N LYS A 17 -2.93 -17.10 11.06
CA LYS A 17 -3.85 -17.58 10.01
C LYS A 17 -4.55 -16.40 9.34
N SER A 18 -5.06 -15.44 10.11
CA SER A 18 -5.73 -14.24 9.54
C SER A 18 -4.77 -13.37 8.73
N ILE A 19 -3.50 -13.28 9.12
CA ILE A 19 -2.46 -12.58 8.35
C ILE A 19 -2.21 -13.31 7.01
N GLN A 20 -2.11 -14.65 7.03
CA GLN A 20 -1.95 -15.42 5.81
C GLN A 20 -3.16 -15.25 4.87
N GLU A 21 -4.38 -15.35 5.39
CA GLU A 21 -5.61 -15.16 4.59
C GLU A 21 -5.68 -13.76 3.96
N LEU A 22 -5.28 -12.72 4.70
CA LEU A 22 -5.15 -11.36 4.19
C LEU A 22 -4.10 -11.27 3.07
N SER A 23 -2.93 -11.87 3.28
CA SER A 23 -1.83 -11.91 2.31
C SER A 23 -2.23 -12.59 1.02
N ASP A 24 -2.86 -13.76 1.11
CA ASP A 24 -3.35 -14.52 -0.04
C ASP A 24 -4.37 -13.68 -0.81
N SER A 25 -5.37 -13.11 -0.12
CA SER A 25 -6.38 -12.25 -0.72
C SER A 25 -5.76 -11.08 -1.50
N LYS A 26 -4.80 -10.37 -0.89
CA LYS A 26 -4.15 -9.20 -1.50
C LYS A 26 -3.25 -9.56 -2.67
N THR A 27 -2.54 -10.67 -2.57
CA THR A 27 -1.71 -11.19 -3.66
C THR A 27 -2.56 -11.55 -4.87
N HIS A 28 -3.73 -12.17 -4.67
CA HIS A 28 -4.67 -12.46 -5.75
C HIS A 28 -5.23 -11.18 -6.39
N GLN A 29 -5.60 -10.17 -5.59
CA GLN A 29 -6.09 -8.89 -6.11
C GLN A 29 -5.03 -8.16 -6.96
N ILE A 30 -3.78 -8.11 -6.48
CA ILE A 30 -2.67 -7.50 -7.23
C ILE A 30 -2.33 -8.29 -8.49
N ALA A 31 -2.40 -9.63 -8.45
CA ALA A 31 -2.25 -10.48 -9.64
C ALA A 31 -3.37 -10.23 -10.67
N ALA A 32 -4.62 -10.05 -10.22
CA ALA A 32 -5.72 -9.73 -11.11
C ALA A 32 -5.53 -8.39 -11.83
N LEU A 33 -4.96 -7.37 -11.15
CA LEU A 33 -4.61 -6.09 -11.77
C LEU A 33 -3.54 -6.25 -12.87
N HIS A 34 -2.54 -7.09 -12.62
CA HIS A 34 -1.50 -7.39 -13.61
C HIS A 34 -2.07 -8.13 -14.83
N LEU A 35 -2.87 -9.18 -14.62
CA LEU A 35 -3.54 -9.91 -15.70
C LEU A 35 -4.50 -9.00 -16.48
N SER A 36 -5.18 -8.06 -15.81
CA SER A 36 -6.01 -7.07 -16.48
C SER A 36 -5.20 -6.15 -17.37
N ASN A 37 -4.01 -5.71 -16.94
CA ASN A 37 -3.09 -4.93 -17.76
C ASN A 37 -2.67 -5.72 -19.01
N GLU A 38 -2.29 -7.00 -18.86
CA GLU A 38 -1.92 -7.87 -19.97
C GLU A 38 -3.07 -8.05 -20.97
N PHE A 39 -4.27 -8.36 -20.46
CA PHE A 39 -5.46 -8.51 -21.29
C PHE A 39 -5.78 -7.24 -22.08
N ILE A 40 -5.84 -6.10 -21.40
CA ILE A 40 -6.14 -4.83 -22.06
C ILE A 40 -5.05 -4.47 -23.07
N ASN A 41 -3.76 -4.64 -22.73
CA ASN A 41 -2.69 -4.36 -23.68
C ASN A 41 -2.77 -5.29 -24.90
N SER A 42 -3.09 -6.56 -24.71
CA SER A 42 -3.28 -7.51 -25.81
C SER A 42 -4.44 -7.09 -26.71
N TYR A 43 -5.57 -6.68 -26.13
CA TYR A 43 -6.72 -6.19 -26.88
C TYR A 43 -6.37 -4.93 -27.67
N VAL A 44 -5.75 -3.95 -27.02
CA VAL A 44 -5.38 -2.69 -27.67
C VAL A 44 -4.33 -2.89 -28.76
N ASN A 45 -3.40 -3.84 -28.58
CA ASN A 45 -2.46 -4.25 -29.64
C ASN A 45 -3.20 -4.92 -30.80
N HIS A 46 -4.12 -5.84 -30.52
CA HIS A 46 -4.90 -6.51 -31.57
C HIS A 46 -5.70 -5.52 -32.42
N VAL A 47 -6.34 -4.54 -31.78
CA VAL A 47 -7.04 -3.44 -32.44
C VAL A 47 -6.06 -2.59 -33.27
N HIS A 48 -4.86 -2.32 -32.75
CA HIS A 48 -3.83 -1.57 -33.47
C HIS A 48 -3.29 -2.31 -34.70
N ASP A 49 -2.95 -3.59 -34.55
CA ASP A 49 -2.38 -4.44 -35.60
C ASP A 49 -3.39 -4.67 -36.73
N SER A 50 -4.63 -5.05 -36.38
CA SER A 50 -5.70 -5.29 -37.36
C SER A 50 -5.95 -4.06 -38.25
N TRP A 51 -5.70 -2.86 -37.72
CA TRP A 51 -5.88 -1.63 -38.45
C TRP A 51 -4.67 -1.24 -39.32
N SER A 52 -3.46 -1.65 -38.95
CA SER A 52 -2.27 -1.45 -39.78
C SER A 52 -2.36 -2.19 -41.13
N GLU A 53 -3.23 -3.20 -41.20
CA GLU A 53 -3.50 -4.02 -42.39
C GLU A 53 -4.64 -3.48 -43.25
N VAL A 54 -5.45 -2.53 -42.77
CA VAL A 54 -6.60 -1.96 -43.50
C VAL A 54 -6.15 -0.75 -44.34
N PRO A 55 -6.37 -0.74 -45.67
CA PRO A 55 -6.08 0.40 -46.52
C PRO A 55 -6.84 1.65 -46.07
N ILE A 56 -6.16 2.81 -46.08
CA ILE A 56 -6.64 4.12 -45.57
C ILE A 56 -7.96 4.62 -46.24
N ASN A 57 -8.43 3.96 -47.29
CA ASN A 57 -9.55 4.40 -48.14
C ASN A 57 -10.88 3.64 -47.92
N ILE A 58 -11.08 2.96 -46.80
CA ILE A 58 -12.34 2.24 -46.55
C ILE A 58 -13.18 3.03 -45.54
N ASP A 59 -14.32 3.57 -46.01
CA ASP A 59 -15.39 4.23 -45.24
C ASP A 59 -16.07 3.32 -44.19
N ASN A 60 -15.47 2.18 -43.84
CA ASN A 60 -15.91 1.30 -42.76
C ASN A 60 -15.09 1.63 -41.52
N GLU A 61 -15.56 2.65 -40.81
CA GLU A 61 -15.11 2.97 -39.46
C GLU A 61 -15.63 1.88 -38.51
N ASP A 62 -14.85 0.81 -38.30
CA ASP A 62 -15.16 -0.21 -37.30
C ASP A 62 -15.32 0.46 -35.92
N GLU A 63 -16.46 0.24 -35.27
CA GLU A 63 -16.86 0.96 -34.04
C GLU A 63 -15.81 0.82 -32.92
N GLU A 64 -15.12 -0.32 -32.85
CA GLU A 64 -14.07 -0.59 -31.88
C GLU A 64 -12.85 0.33 -32.02
N PHE A 65 -12.51 0.72 -33.27
CA PHE A 65 -11.38 1.64 -33.53
C PHE A 65 -11.69 3.05 -33.08
N HIS A 66 -12.89 3.52 -33.41
CA HIS A 66 -13.36 4.85 -32.99
C HIS A 66 -13.33 4.99 -31.48
N ILE A 67 -13.70 3.95 -30.74
CA ILE A 67 -13.71 4.00 -29.28
C ILE A 67 -12.29 4.21 -28.72
N VAL A 68 -11.29 3.49 -29.23
CA VAL A 68 -9.90 3.60 -28.74
C VAL A 68 -9.28 4.95 -29.14
N GLU A 69 -9.48 5.39 -30.38
CA GLU A 69 -8.98 6.68 -30.84
C GLU A 69 -9.65 7.84 -30.07
N MET A 70 -10.99 7.80 -29.92
CA MET A 70 -11.74 8.80 -29.15
C MET A 70 -11.32 8.82 -27.68
N ALA A 71 -11.14 7.66 -27.04
CA ALA A 71 -10.62 7.59 -25.69
C ALA A 71 -9.23 8.23 -25.59
N GLY A 72 -8.35 7.95 -26.55
CA GLY A 72 -7.05 8.61 -26.69
C GLY A 72 -7.19 10.14 -26.84
N LEU A 73 -8.11 10.63 -27.67
CA LEU A 73 -8.33 12.07 -27.87
C LEU A 73 -8.81 12.79 -26.61
N LEU A 74 -9.55 12.10 -25.73
CA LEU A 74 -10.06 12.67 -24.47
C LEU A 74 -9.00 12.79 -23.37
N ILE A 75 -7.88 12.07 -23.49
CA ILE A 75 -6.77 12.16 -22.53
C ILE A 75 -5.91 13.39 -22.88
N ASP A 76 -5.47 14.16 -21.90
CA ASP A 76 -4.61 15.34 -22.13
C ASP A 76 -3.29 14.92 -22.82
N ASP A 77 -2.86 15.63 -23.86
CA ASP A 77 -1.63 15.32 -24.61
C ASP A 77 -0.38 15.36 -23.74
N LYS A 78 -0.40 16.12 -22.64
CA LYS A 78 0.72 16.16 -21.69
C LYS A 78 0.82 14.87 -20.85
N PHE A 79 -0.11 13.92 -21.01
CA PHE A 79 -0.08 12.59 -20.39
C PHE A 79 0.90 11.61 -21.10
N ILE A 80 1.54 11.97 -22.22
CA ILE A 80 2.67 11.19 -22.78
C ILE A 80 3.89 12.07 -23.03
N LEU A 81 5.06 11.49 -22.75
CA LEU A 81 6.38 12.14 -22.69
C LEU A 81 7.07 12.43 -23.98
N THR A 82 6.89 11.59 -24.98
CA THR A 82 7.51 11.87 -26.25
C THR A 82 6.67 12.96 -26.86
N GLU A 83 7.22 14.18 -26.98
CA GLU A 83 6.83 15.08 -28.07
C GLU A 83 6.58 14.16 -29.25
N ARG A 84 5.35 14.18 -29.79
CA ARG A 84 4.95 13.26 -30.85
C ARG A 84 6.12 13.20 -31.81
N ASP A 85 6.79 12.04 -31.85
CA ASP A 85 7.92 11.90 -32.76
C ASP A 85 7.35 12.26 -34.13
N LYS A 86 8.00 13.15 -34.86
CA LYS A 86 7.48 13.59 -36.16
C LYS A 86 7.27 12.40 -37.11
N THR A 87 7.94 11.28 -36.82
CA THR A 87 7.79 9.99 -37.50
C THR A 87 6.64 9.13 -36.97
N GLN A 88 6.16 9.37 -35.75
CA GLN A 88 5.03 8.65 -35.15
C GLN A 88 3.70 9.14 -35.74
N SER A 89 2.89 8.19 -36.19
CA SER A 89 1.55 8.50 -36.66
C SER A 89 0.70 9.07 -35.52
N LYS A 90 -0.24 9.98 -35.83
CA LYS A 90 -1.18 10.53 -34.83
C LYS A 90 -1.94 9.42 -34.09
N ARG A 91 -2.16 8.33 -34.81
CA ARG A 91 -2.81 7.09 -34.40
C ARG A 91 -2.02 6.40 -33.29
N ASP A 92 -0.77 6.02 -33.55
CA ASP A 92 0.09 5.36 -32.57
C ASP A 92 0.24 6.20 -31.30
N PHE A 93 0.28 7.52 -31.45
CA PHE A 93 0.31 8.44 -30.32
C PHE A 93 -0.93 8.31 -29.42
N HIS A 94 -2.14 8.31 -29.99
CA HIS A 94 -3.40 8.15 -29.22
C HIS A 94 -3.52 6.77 -28.57
N PHE A 95 -3.14 5.70 -29.28
CA PHE A 95 -3.12 4.34 -28.74
C PHE A 95 -2.18 4.21 -27.54
N ASN A 96 -0.96 4.73 -27.67
CA ASN A 96 0.00 4.70 -26.56
C ASN A 96 -0.50 5.51 -25.37
N LYS A 97 -1.15 6.66 -25.62
CA LYS A 97 -1.71 7.53 -24.57
C LYS A 97 -2.77 6.82 -23.76
N MET A 98 -3.66 6.09 -24.44
CA MET A 98 -4.64 5.25 -23.76
C MET A 98 -3.99 4.12 -22.94
N LYS A 99 -3.00 3.38 -23.49
CA LYS A 99 -2.31 2.31 -22.75
C LYS A 99 -1.65 2.83 -21.48
N ALA A 100 -0.91 3.93 -21.58
CA ALA A 100 -0.26 4.56 -20.43
C ALA A 100 -1.31 5.03 -19.39
N PHE A 101 -2.47 5.49 -19.83
CA PHE A 101 -3.52 5.97 -18.93
C PHE A 101 -4.13 4.83 -18.13
N ILE A 102 -4.47 3.75 -18.81
CA ILE A 102 -5.00 2.53 -18.19
C ILE A 102 -3.99 1.96 -17.19
N ARG A 103 -2.71 1.86 -17.55
CA ARG A 103 -1.63 1.46 -16.64
C ARG A 103 -1.53 2.37 -15.43
N GLY A 104 -1.67 3.68 -15.63
CA GLY A 104 -1.74 4.66 -14.56
C GLY A 104 -2.85 4.34 -13.55
N GLN A 105 -4.07 4.08 -14.04
CA GLN A 105 -5.19 3.73 -13.16
C GLN A 105 -4.96 2.42 -12.41
N MET A 106 -4.40 1.41 -13.08
CA MET A 106 -4.06 0.13 -12.45
C MET A 106 -2.93 0.28 -11.42
N PHE A 107 -1.95 1.14 -11.65
CA PHE A 107 -0.91 1.47 -10.67
C PHE A 107 -1.51 2.12 -9.41
N ILE A 108 -2.46 3.05 -9.57
CA ILE A 108 -3.19 3.62 -8.43
C ILE A 108 -3.90 2.51 -7.65
N ALA A 109 -4.51 1.55 -8.33
CA ALA A 109 -5.14 0.40 -7.70
C ALA A 109 -4.14 -0.49 -6.95
N ILE A 110 -2.96 -0.81 -7.52
CA ILE A 110 -1.89 -1.55 -6.83
C ILE A 110 -1.49 -0.84 -5.54
N MET A 111 -1.32 0.49 -5.58
CA MET A 111 -1.01 1.28 -4.39
C MET A 111 -2.14 1.26 -3.36
N GLY A 112 -3.39 1.31 -3.80
CA GLY A 112 -4.55 1.15 -2.93
C GLY A 112 -4.59 -0.20 -2.23
N GLU A 113 -4.26 -1.28 -2.95
CA GLU A 113 -4.20 -2.63 -2.38
C GLU A 113 -3.07 -2.78 -1.35
N LEU A 114 -1.90 -2.15 -1.58
CA LEU A 114 -0.83 -2.11 -0.60
C LEU A 114 -1.23 -1.32 0.66
N GLU A 115 -1.83 -0.13 0.51
CA GLU A 115 -2.29 0.67 1.65
C GLU A 115 -3.38 -0.08 2.45
N ASP A 116 -4.30 -0.77 1.77
CA ASP A 116 -5.32 -1.61 2.42
C ASP A 116 -4.69 -2.81 3.15
N PHE A 117 -3.72 -3.49 2.53
CA PHE A 117 -2.97 -4.58 3.17
C PHE A 117 -2.34 -4.12 4.49
N PHE A 118 -1.58 -3.02 4.47
CA PHE A 118 -0.94 -2.52 5.69
C PHE A 118 -1.94 -2.07 6.74
N SER A 119 -3.05 -1.44 6.34
CA SER A 119 -4.10 -1.03 7.27
C SER A 119 -4.74 -2.24 7.98
N LYS A 120 -5.04 -3.30 7.24
CA LYS A 120 -5.63 -4.53 7.77
C LYS A 120 -4.64 -5.34 8.57
N LEU A 121 -3.36 -5.36 8.18
CA LEU A 121 -2.29 -6.00 8.94
C LEU A 121 -2.14 -5.34 10.32
N LEU A 122 -2.16 -4.00 10.36
CA LEU A 122 -2.18 -3.24 11.61
C LEU A 122 -3.43 -3.53 12.44
N LEU A 123 -4.61 -3.55 11.81
CA LEU A 123 -5.88 -3.84 12.48
C LEU A 123 -5.83 -5.21 13.16
N LEU A 124 -5.48 -6.27 12.42
CA LEU A 124 -5.36 -7.62 12.96
C LEU A 124 -4.36 -7.68 14.12
N THR A 125 -3.19 -7.06 13.95
CA THR A 125 -2.14 -7.04 14.97
C THR A 125 -2.60 -6.32 16.23
N LEU A 126 -3.22 -5.15 16.11
CA LEU A 126 -3.68 -4.36 17.25
C LEU A 126 -4.92 -4.94 17.92
N GLN A 127 -5.78 -5.65 17.19
CA GLN A 127 -6.90 -6.40 17.79
C GLN A 127 -6.41 -7.59 18.62
N ALA A 128 -5.30 -8.22 18.22
CA ALA A 128 -4.67 -9.31 18.95
C ALA A 128 -3.80 -8.79 20.12
N TYR A 129 -3.17 -7.63 19.96
CA TYR A 129 -2.28 -7.00 20.94
C TYR A 129 -2.68 -5.53 21.20
N PRO A 130 -3.86 -5.28 21.80
CA PRO A 130 -4.36 -3.92 21.99
C PRO A 130 -3.47 -3.07 22.90
N GLU A 131 -2.64 -3.69 23.73
CA GLU A 131 -1.65 -3.00 24.56
C GLU A 131 -0.64 -2.18 23.74
N LYS A 132 -0.40 -2.56 22.49
CA LYS A 132 0.54 -1.86 21.59
C LYS A 132 0.07 -0.45 21.21
N LEU A 133 -1.22 -0.13 21.37
CA LEU A 133 -1.71 1.25 21.17
C LEU A 133 -1.15 2.26 22.18
N GLY A 134 -0.64 1.77 23.32
CA GLY A 134 -0.14 2.59 24.43
C GLY A 134 -1.24 3.39 25.14
N GLU A 135 -0.83 4.18 26.14
CA GLU A 135 -1.74 5.01 26.95
C GLU A 135 -2.22 6.28 26.21
N GLN A 136 -1.53 6.72 25.15
CA GLN A 136 -1.74 8.04 24.54
C GLN A 136 -2.84 8.11 23.46
N LYS A 137 -3.21 7.00 22.82
CA LYS A 137 -4.16 7.02 21.68
C LYS A 137 -5.54 6.45 21.98
N LEU A 138 -5.63 5.58 22.97
CA LEU A 138 -6.90 5.30 23.58
C LEU A 138 -7.29 6.58 24.32
N ARG A 139 -8.13 7.43 23.70
CA ARG A 139 -8.83 8.54 24.39
C ARG A 139 -9.88 7.96 25.35
N LEU A 140 -9.47 7.00 26.15
CA LEU A 140 -10.17 6.49 27.29
C LEU A 140 -9.83 7.43 28.45
N LYS A 141 -10.19 8.72 28.33
CA LYS A 141 -10.10 9.65 29.46
C LYS A 141 -10.88 9.15 30.69
N ASP A 142 -11.75 8.16 30.48
CA ASP A 142 -12.62 7.55 31.47
C ASP A 142 -12.22 6.10 31.85
N ILE A 143 -11.13 5.53 31.28
CA ILE A 143 -10.62 4.18 31.63
C ILE A 143 -9.09 4.22 31.79
N GLU A 144 -8.59 4.20 33.03
CA GLU A 144 -7.18 3.95 33.33
C GLU A 144 -6.83 2.48 32.99
N CYS A 145 -6.27 2.26 31.81
CA CYS A 145 -5.83 0.94 31.35
C CYS A 145 -4.33 0.77 31.57
N LYS A 146 -3.91 0.26 32.74
CA LYS A 146 -2.54 -0.25 32.91
C LYS A 146 -2.49 -1.73 32.49
N PHE A 147 -2.02 -1.99 31.27
CA PHE A 147 -1.99 -3.33 30.65
C PHE A 147 -1.16 -4.39 31.41
N ASN A 148 -0.32 -3.99 32.36
CA ASN A 148 0.59 -4.89 33.07
C ASN A 148 -0.01 -5.59 34.31
N ASN A 149 -1.27 -5.32 34.68
CA ASN A 149 -1.98 -6.05 35.73
C ASN A 149 -3.44 -6.25 35.35
N PHE A 150 -3.86 -7.50 35.11
CA PHE A 150 -5.21 -7.89 34.69
C PHE A 150 -6.30 -7.76 35.79
N ASN A 151 -6.17 -6.83 36.73
CA ASN A 151 -7.23 -6.44 37.66
C ASN A 151 -7.91 -5.18 37.10
N TRP A 152 -9.10 -5.31 36.51
CA TRP A 152 -9.74 -4.24 35.73
C TRP A 152 -10.91 -3.53 36.45
N VAL A 153 -10.91 -2.19 36.27
CA VAL A 153 -11.92 -1.13 36.43
C VAL A 153 -12.27 -0.59 37.84
N LYS A 154 -11.81 0.65 38.11
CA LYS A 154 -12.57 1.68 38.83
C LYS A 154 -12.55 2.94 37.96
N SER A 155 -13.69 3.34 37.36
CA SER A 155 -13.79 4.61 36.62
C SER A 155 -13.81 5.77 37.60
N LYS A 156 -13.07 6.86 37.32
CA LYS A 156 -13.11 8.05 38.17
C LYS A 156 -14.14 9.10 37.76
N GLU A 157 -14.59 9.16 36.51
CA GLU A 157 -15.59 10.15 36.10
C GLU A 157 -16.30 9.67 34.82
N LYS A 158 -17.63 9.79 34.80
CA LYS A 158 -18.61 9.37 33.78
C LYS A 158 -18.80 7.85 33.54
N HIS A 159 -20.02 7.43 33.86
CA HIS A 159 -20.60 6.10 33.71
C HIS A 159 -20.57 5.56 32.27
N ILE A 160 -19.47 4.95 31.83
CA ILE A 160 -19.53 3.96 30.76
C ILE A 160 -19.69 2.60 31.44
N ASN A 161 -20.94 2.19 31.67
CA ASN A 161 -21.24 0.83 32.10
C ASN A 161 -21.08 -0.10 30.89
N PHE A 162 -19.94 -0.78 30.80
CA PHE A 162 -19.82 -1.95 29.93
C PHE A 162 -20.60 -3.08 30.58
N ASN A 163 -21.80 -3.35 30.07
CA ASN A 163 -22.66 -4.41 30.59
C ASN A 163 -22.11 -5.81 30.25
N THR A 164 -21.23 -5.91 29.24
CA THR A 164 -20.62 -7.16 28.80
C THR A 164 -19.16 -7.00 28.34
N SER A 165 -18.41 -8.11 28.29
CA SER A 165 -17.07 -8.15 27.66
C SER A 165 -17.11 -7.84 26.15
N GLU A 166 -18.25 -8.05 25.50
CA GLU A 166 -18.44 -7.78 24.07
C GLU A 166 -18.50 -6.27 23.80
N ASP A 167 -19.18 -5.51 24.65
CA ASP A 167 -19.28 -4.05 24.51
C ASP A 167 -17.90 -3.38 24.65
N LEU A 168 -17.08 -3.89 25.58
CA LEU A 168 -15.72 -3.41 25.77
C LEU A 168 -14.82 -3.71 24.56
N ILE A 169 -14.90 -4.92 24.00
CA ILE A 169 -14.16 -5.30 22.79
C ILE A 169 -14.55 -4.40 21.60
N LYS A 170 -15.84 -4.15 21.40
CA LYS A 170 -16.31 -3.28 20.31
C LYS A 170 -15.75 -1.87 20.42
N GLU A 171 -15.70 -1.31 21.63
CA GLU A 171 -15.12 0.02 21.83
C GLU A 171 -13.59 0.01 21.60
N ILE A 172 -12.88 -1.04 22.04
CA ILE A 172 -11.45 -1.21 21.73
C ILE A 172 -11.23 -1.25 20.22
N ASP A 173 -11.99 -2.06 19.49
CA ASP A 173 -11.88 -2.21 18.03
C ASP A 173 -12.14 -0.88 17.32
N LYS A 174 -13.15 -0.13 17.74
CA LYS A 174 -13.46 1.20 17.20
C LYS A 174 -12.34 2.22 17.42
N GLN A 175 -11.66 2.17 18.57
CA GLN A 175 -10.52 3.04 18.83
C GLN A 175 -9.29 2.63 18.01
N ILE A 176 -9.07 1.32 17.81
CA ILE A 176 -8.03 0.81 16.90
C ILE A 176 -8.28 1.34 15.48
N GLU A 177 -9.50 1.21 14.96
CA GLU A 177 -9.88 1.68 13.62
C GLU A 177 -9.63 3.18 13.46
N ARG A 178 -10.07 3.99 14.43
CA ARG A 178 -9.80 5.45 14.44
C ARG A 178 -8.31 5.74 14.42
N ALA A 179 -7.53 5.07 15.25
CA ALA A 179 -6.08 5.26 15.31
C ALA A 179 -5.43 4.92 13.96
N ILE A 180 -5.87 3.85 13.29
CA ILE A 180 -5.36 3.45 11.97
C ILE A 180 -5.73 4.47 10.90
N MET A 181 -6.99 4.91 10.86
CA MET A 181 -7.44 5.93 9.90
C MET A 181 -6.65 7.23 10.08
N GLU A 182 -6.47 7.70 11.31
CA GLU A 182 -5.64 8.88 11.61
C GLU A 182 -4.20 8.74 11.15
N MET A 183 -3.66 7.51 11.04
CA MET A 183 -2.29 7.24 10.59
C MET A 183 -2.16 7.20 9.06
N ILE A 184 -3.13 6.64 8.35
CA ILE A 184 -3.10 6.54 6.88
C ILE A 184 -3.09 7.93 6.23
N TYR A 185 -3.80 8.89 6.83
CA TYR A 185 -3.85 10.28 6.36
C TYR A 185 -2.60 11.12 6.68
N LYS A 186 -1.62 10.55 7.40
CA LYS A 186 -0.35 11.25 7.66
C LYS A 186 0.65 11.03 6.52
N GLY A 187 1.74 11.80 6.55
CA GLY A 187 2.86 11.62 5.62
C GLY A 187 3.44 10.20 5.67
N SER A 188 4.02 9.75 4.55
CA SER A 188 4.63 8.42 4.39
C SER A 188 5.61 8.07 5.51
N ASP A 189 6.47 9.00 5.90
CA ASP A 189 7.46 8.80 6.96
C ASP A 189 6.82 8.50 8.33
N GLU A 190 5.76 9.22 8.68
CA GLU A 190 5.07 8.99 9.95
C GLU A 190 4.32 7.65 9.93
N TYR A 191 3.72 7.31 8.79
CA TYR A 191 3.08 6.02 8.59
C TYR A 191 4.07 4.86 8.72
N ILE A 192 5.23 4.94 8.06
CA ILE A 192 6.30 3.93 8.16
C ILE A 192 6.83 3.81 9.60
N LYS A 193 7.02 4.93 10.31
CA LYS A 193 7.41 4.91 11.73
C LYS A 193 6.37 4.18 12.59
N LYS A 194 5.09 4.34 12.32
CA LYS A 194 4.02 3.65 13.05
C LYS A 194 3.91 2.17 12.68
N LEU A 195 4.06 1.81 11.41
CA LEU A 195 4.21 0.41 11.00
C LEU A 195 5.35 -0.28 11.74
N ARG A 196 6.52 0.37 11.80
CA ARG A 196 7.68 -0.09 12.55
C ARG A 196 7.34 -0.34 14.03
N SER A 197 6.68 0.62 14.66
CA SER A 197 6.33 0.57 16.09
C SER A 197 5.39 -0.59 16.42
N TYR A 198 4.33 -0.79 15.62
CA TYR A 198 3.30 -1.78 15.95
C TYR A 198 3.68 -3.20 15.53
N LEU A 199 4.41 -3.36 14.41
CA LEU A 199 4.78 -4.68 13.90
C LEU A 199 6.06 -5.27 14.52
N SER A 200 6.80 -4.48 15.30
CA SER A 200 7.99 -4.96 16.03
C SER A 200 7.60 -6.04 17.06
N LYS A 201 8.54 -6.94 17.37
CA LYS A 201 8.38 -7.88 18.51
C LYS A 201 8.34 -7.17 19.86
N ASP A 202 8.99 -6.02 19.96
CA ASP A 202 9.17 -5.33 21.24
C ASP A 202 7.89 -4.61 21.68
N LYS A 203 7.48 -4.86 22.93
CA LYS A 203 6.27 -4.29 23.51
C LYS A 203 6.39 -2.80 23.86
N ASN A 204 7.61 -2.25 23.88
CA ASN A 204 7.91 -0.93 24.45
C ASN A 204 8.56 0.06 23.45
N SER A 205 8.52 -0.19 22.14
CA SER A 205 9.25 0.62 21.15
C SER A 205 8.78 2.09 21.01
N GLU A 206 7.73 2.52 21.74
CA GLU A 206 7.33 3.94 21.83
C GLU A 206 7.87 4.68 23.08
N GLY A 207 8.66 4.04 23.93
CA GLY A 207 9.09 4.61 25.22
C GLY A 207 10.60 4.83 25.37
N LYS A 208 11.04 6.08 25.15
CA LYS A 208 12.05 6.82 25.95
C LYS A 208 13.47 6.27 26.25
N ASP A 209 13.91 5.12 25.75
CA ASP A 209 15.34 4.76 25.82
C ASP A 209 16.02 4.89 24.45
N LYS A 210 16.73 6.00 24.26
CA LYS A 210 17.63 6.22 23.10
C LYS A 210 18.75 5.16 23.00
N ASN A 211 18.92 4.34 24.03
CA ASN A 211 19.99 3.35 24.16
C ASN A 211 19.50 1.89 24.22
N SER A 212 18.19 1.62 24.07
CA SER A 212 17.72 0.22 24.03
C SER A 212 17.92 -0.37 22.62
N GLU A 213 18.97 -1.17 22.48
CA GLU A 213 19.35 -1.91 21.26
C GLU A 213 18.42 -3.11 20.96
N GLY A 214 17.12 -2.98 21.22
CA GLY A 214 16.08 -3.94 20.82
C GLY A 214 15.57 -3.67 19.40
N LYS A 215 16.44 -3.38 18.44
CA LYS A 215 15.98 -3.21 17.05
C LYS A 215 15.67 -4.58 16.47
N ASP A 216 14.39 -4.83 16.14
CA ASP A 216 13.99 -5.96 15.31
C ASP A 216 14.70 -5.85 13.95
N LYS A 217 15.88 -6.47 13.85
CA LYS A 217 16.77 -6.35 12.70
C LYS A 217 16.08 -6.78 11.41
N ASN A 218 15.16 -7.75 11.49
CA ASN A 218 14.43 -8.23 10.33
C ASN A 218 13.45 -7.16 9.83
N LEU A 219 12.70 -6.54 10.74
CA LEU A 219 11.81 -5.42 10.38
C LEU A 219 12.59 -4.20 9.89
N GLU A 220 13.72 -3.86 10.51
CA GLU A 220 14.57 -2.76 10.05
C GLU A 220 15.15 -3.01 8.66
N ASN A 221 15.60 -4.23 8.38
CA ASN A 221 16.11 -4.60 7.06
C ASN A 221 15.02 -4.51 5.99
N LEU A 222 13.81 -4.99 6.29
CA LEU A 222 12.66 -4.86 5.39
C LEU A 222 12.31 -3.39 5.13
N LEU A 223 12.20 -2.58 6.19
CA LEU A 223 11.87 -1.16 6.07
C LEU A 223 12.97 -0.36 5.35
N TRP A 224 14.23 -0.77 5.41
CA TRP A 224 15.34 -0.05 4.77
C TRP A 224 15.16 0.05 3.25
N TRP A 225 14.75 -1.03 2.58
CA TRP A 225 14.54 -1.03 1.14
C TRP A 225 13.10 -0.63 0.77
N PHE A 226 12.11 -1.04 1.58
CA PHE A 226 10.70 -0.76 1.30
C PHE A 226 10.34 0.71 1.45
N ALA A 227 10.78 1.38 2.53
CA ALA A 227 10.35 2.74 2.83
C ALA A 227 10.60 3.77 1.70
N PRO A 228 11.80 3.83 1.08
CA PRO A 228 12.02 4.76 -0.03
C PRO A 228 11.20 4.40 -1.27
N LEU A 229 11.00 3.10 -1.58
CA LEU A 229 10.15 2.69 -2.71
C LEU A 229 8.69 3.09 -2.48
N TYR A 230 8.16 2.83 -1.29
CA TYR A 230 6.80 3.21 -0.92
C TYR A 230 6.59 4.73 -0.97
N ALA A 231 7.56 5.50 -0.47
CA ALA A 231 7.50 6.97 -0.53
C ALA A 231 7.44 7.46 -1.98
N GLU A 232 8.23 6.87 -2.88
CA GLU A 232 8.23 7.20 -4.30
C GLU A 232 6.89 6.87 -4.95
N MET A 233 6.43 5.62 -4.81
CA MET A 233 5.20 5.16 -5.46
C MET A 233 3.98 5.91 -4.91
N LYS A 234 3.96 6.24 -3.61
CA LYS A 234 2.90 7.05 -3.00
C LYS A 234 2.92 8.48 -3.50
N ALA A 235 4.07 9.12 -3.63
CA ALA A 235 4.17 10.46 -4.19
C ALA A 235 3.67 10.48 -5.64
N ARG A 236 4.00 9.44 -6.43
CA ARG A 236 3.54 9.30 -7.82
C ARG A 236 2.03 9.14 -7.90
N ARG A 237 1.44 8.24 -7.11
CA ARG A 237 -0.01 8.06 -7.00
C ARG A 237 -0.72 9.34 -6.54
N ASN A 238 -0.12 10.13 -5.64
CA ASN A 238 -0.69 11.40 -5.23
C ASN A 238 -0.63 12.45 -6.35
N ALA A 239 0.47 12.54 -7.09
CA ALA A 239 0.58 13.42 -8.24
C ALA A 239 -0.40 13.02 -9.37
N ALA A 240 -0.65 11.72 -9.55
CA ALA A 240 -1.70 11.22 -10.42
C ALA A 240 -3.09 11.73 -10.01
N LEU A 241 -3.49 11.49 -8.76
CA LEU A 241 -4.83 11.82 -8.25
C LEU A 241 -5.10 13.32 -8.15
N HIS A 242 -4.09 14.11 -7.83
CA HIS A 242 -4.27 15.55 -7.56
C HIS A 242 -3.82 16.46 -8.69
N ASN A 243 -2.97 15.97 -9.58
CA ASN A 243 -2.33 16.79 -10.60
C ASN A 243 -2.30 16.10 -11.97
N GLY A 244 -3.16 15.11 -12.23
CA GLY A 244 -3.28 14.48 -13.55
C GLY A 244 -1.97 13.90 -14.08
N TRP A 245 -1.12 13.36 -13.20
CA TRP A 245 0.20 12.78 -13.52
C TRP A 245 1.29 13.79 -13.89
N TYR A 246 1.05 15.08 -13.69
CA TYR A 246 2.09 16.09 -13.81
C TYR A 246 2.97 16.12 -12.56
N ARG A 247 4.27 16.15 -12.82
CA ARG A 247 5.30 16.46 -11.83
C ARG A 247 5.11 17.88 -11.32
N ASN A 248 5.32 18.09 -10.02
CA ASN A 248 5.25 19.40 -9.37
C ASN A 248 6.31 19.53 -8.27
N ASP A 249 6.47 20.73 -7.73
CA ASP A 249 7.48 21.02 -6.71
C ASP A 249 7.36 20.12 -5.48
N LYS A 250 6.12 19.82 -5.04
CA LYS A 250 5.89 18.91 -3.90
C LYS A 250 6.35 17.48 -4.18
N TYR A 251 6.10 16.97 -5.38
CA TYR A 251 6.62 15.67 -5.80
C TYR A 251 8.15 15.68 -5.81
N ASP A 252 8.75 16.73 -6.36
CA ASP A 252 10.20 16.90 -6.43
C ASP A 252 10.89 16.92 -5.08
N GLU A 253 10.33 17.67 -4.14
CA GLU A 253 10.81 17.75 -2.77
C GLU A 253 10.84 16.37 -2.09
N ILE A 254 9.88 15.50 -2.39
CA ILE A 254 9.79 14.14 -1.83
C ILE A 254 10.75 13.18 -2.55
N ILE A 255 10.82 13.23 -3.90
CA ILE A 255 11.54 12.23 -4.69
C ILE A 255 13.05 12.50 -4.78
N LYS A 256 13.47 13.75 -4.94
CA LYS A 256 14.90 14.12 -5.05
C LYS A 256 15.77 13.50 -3.94
N PRO A 257 15.40 13.56 -2.64
CA PRO A 257 16.22 13.00 -1.56
C PRO A 257 16.21 11.47 -1.48
N ILE A 258 15.26 10.79 -2.13
CA ILE A 258 15.17 9.31 -2.09
C ILE A 258 15.78 8.63 -3.34
N LYS A 259 15.92 9.34 -4.47
CA LYS A 259 16.54 8.79 -5.70
C LYS A 259 17.92 8.15 -5.45
N SER A 260 18.78 8.76 -4.64
CA SER A 260 20.10 8.19 -4.31
C SER A 260 19.99 6.87 -3.55
N LYS A 261 19.07 6.79 -2.58
CA LYS A 261 18.81 5.57 -1.81
C LYS A 261 18.28 4.43 -2.70
N LEU A 262 17.45 4.78 -3.68
CA LEU A 262 16.85 3.81 -4.59
C LEU A 262 17.90 3.18 -5.52
N LYS A 263 18.86 3.96 -6.01
CA LYS A 263 20.03 3.43 -6.73
C LYS A 263 20.88 2.48 -5.86
N ASP A 264 21.06 2.82 -4.59
CA ASP A 264 21.78 1.95 -3.65
C ASP A 264 21.04 0.63 -3.38
N ILE A 265 19.70 0.66 -3.34
CA ILE A 265 18.85 -0.52 -3.16
C ILE A 265 18.96 -1.43 -4.37
N GLU A 266 18.84 -0.90 -5.58
CA GLU A 266 18.98 -1.67 -6.82
C GLU A 266 20.33 -2.39 -6.86
N LYS A 267 21.42 -1.69 -6.55
CA LYS A 267 22.77 -2.28 -6.51
C LYS A 267 22.93 -3.39 -5.47
N LYS A 268 22.27 -3.27 -4.31
CA LYS A 268 22.44 -4.19 -3.17
C LYS A 268 21.48 -5.37 -3.17
N GLN A 269 20.24 -5.15 -3.59
CA GLN A 269 19.15 -6.13 -3.52
C GLN A 269 18.80 -6.70 -4.89
N GLY A 270 19.31 -6.13 -5.99
CA GLY A 270 18.91 -6.52 -7.34
C GLY A 270 17.44 -6.24 -7.63
N ILE A 271 16.78 -5.41 -6.81
CA ILE A 271 15.41 -4.96 -7.03
C ILE A 271 15.52 -3.82 -8.04
N PRO A 272 15.10 -4.02 -9.31
CA PRO A 272 15.18 -2.97 -10.31
C PRO A 272 14.38 -1.77 -9.81
N TYR A 273 15.01 -0.60 -9.84
CA TYR A 273 14.35 0.63 -9.47
C TYR A 273 13.63 1.17 -10.72
N PRO A 274 12.32 1.44 -10.65
CA PRO A 274 11.62 1.97 -11.81
C PRO A 274 11.96 3.45 -11.97
N VAL A 275 13.09 3.74 -12.61
CA VAL A 275 13.49 5.11 -12.97
C VAL A 275 12.80 5.48 -14.27
N SER A 276 11.77 6.32 -14.19
CA SER A 276 11.53 7.23 -15.32
C SER A 276 12.60 8.32 -15.26
N GLU A 277 13.48 8.37 -16.26
CA GLU A 277 14.47 9.45 -16.42
C GLU A 277 13.82 10.78 -16.82
N PHE A 278 12.51 10.76 -17.10
CA PHE A 278 11.79 11.85 -17.71
C PHE A 278 11.06 12.75 -16.70
N ASP A 279 10.66 13.93 -17.16
CA ASP A 279 9.93 14.93 -16.35
C ASP A 279 8.47 14.57 -16.05
N PHE A 280 7.90 13.54 -16.69
CA PHE A 280 6.51 13.10 -16.50
C PHE A 280 6.42 11.84 -15.63
N LEU A 281 5.29 11.71 -14.94
CA LEU A 281 5.06 10.66 -13.94
C LEU A 281 4.30 9.44 -14.45
N GLY A 282 4.11 9.34 -15.77
CA GLY A 282 3.44 8.22 -16.39
C GLY A 282 3.98 6.86 -16.00
N ILE A 283 3.12 5.88 -16.22
CA ILE A 283 3.40 4.48 -15.94
C ILE A 283 3.56 3.78 -17.29
N ASP A 284 4.82 3.56 -17.68
CA ASP A 284 5.14 2.66 -18.77
C ASP A 284 4.99 1.18 -18.32
N SER A 285 5.23 0.25 -19.24
CA SER A 285 5.10 -1.18 -18.94
C SER A 285 6.10 -1.62 -17.87
N ASP A 286 7.36 -1.22 -18.00
CA ASP A 286 8.43 -1.66 -17.11
C ASP A 286 8.19 -1.17 -15.68
N TYR A 287 7.79 0.09 -15.53
CA TYR A 287 7.41 0.69 -14.26
C TYR A 287 6.24 -0.07 -13.63
N PHE A 288 5.20 -0.36 -14.41
CA PHE A 288 4.03 -1.09 -13.93
C PHE A 288 4.39 -2.49 -13.44
N ASP A 289 5.15 -3.24 -14.24
CA ASP A 289 5.54 -4.62 -13.94
C ASP A 289 6.46 -4.68 -12.72
N GLN A 290 7.36 -3.71 -12.57
CA GLN A 290 8.19 -3.58 -11.38
C GLN A 290 7.36 -3.22 -10.15
N SER A 291 6.40 -2.29 -10.28
CA SER A 291 5.47 -1.93 -9.20
C SER A 291 4.67 -3.14 -8.71
N TYR A 292 4.19 -3.98 -9.63
CA TYR A 292 3.53 -5.24 -9.33
C TYR A 292 4.44 -6.20 -8.55
N LYS A 293 5.67 -6.43 -9.04
CA LYS A 293 6.66 -7.32 -8.39
C LYS A 293 7.00 -6.85 -6.98
N ILE A 294 7.27 -5.55 -6.82
CA ILE A 294 7.55 -4.93 -5.52
C ILE A 294 6.36 -5.12 -4.59
N ALA A 295 5.13 -4.86 -5.06
CA ALA A 295 3.95 -4.98 -4.22
C ALA A 295 3.76 -6.41 -3.67
N ARG A 296 3.98 -7.43 -4.51
CA ARG A 296 3.94 -8.84 -4.07
C ARG A 296 5.05 -9.17 -3.08
N GLN A 297 6.30 -8.79 -3.38
CA GLN A 297 7.44 -9.03 -2.51
C GLN A 297 7.22 -8.40 -1.12
N VAL A 298 6.69 -7.18 -1.09
CA VAL A 298 6.35 -6.48 0.15
C VAL A 298 5.32 -7.28 0.96
N ILE A 299 4.23 -7.73 0.34
CA ILE A 299 3.21 -8.54 1.02
C ILE A 299 3.83 -9.80 1.59
N ASP A 300 4.62 -10.53 0.80
CA ASP A 300 5.24 -11.79 1.20
C ASP A 300 6.22 -11.60 2.37
N GLU A 301 7.08 -10.58 2.32
CA GLU A 301 8.08 -10.30 3.36
C GLU A 301 7.43 -9.81 4.66
N PHE A 302 6.44 -8.91 4.59
CA PHE A 302 5.70 -8.48 5.79
C PHE A 302 4.87 -9.61 6.39
N THR A 303 4.24 -10.44 5.57
CA THR A 303 3.49 -11.64 6.01
C THR A 303 4.41 -12.59 6.76
N SER A 304 5.54 -12.94 6.15
CA SER A 304 6.55 -13.82 6.74
C SER A 304 7.09 -13.26 8.05
N LEU A 305 7.42 -11.98 8.08
CA LEU A 305 7.88 -11.29 9.28
C LEU A 305 6.83 -11.37 10.40
N CYS A 306 5.59 -10.98 10.12
CA CYS A 306 4.55 -10.94 11.14
C CYS A 306 4.17 -12.34 11.64
N ILE A 307 4.06 -13.33 10.76
CA ILE A 307 3.83 -14.73 11.16
C ILE A 307 4.96 -15.21 12.07
N ASN A 308 6.22 -14.94 11.72
CA ASN A 308 7.37 -15.31 12.55
C ASN A 308 7.44 -14.53 13.87
N ASN A 309 6.96 -13.29 13.88
CA ASN A 309 6.93 -12.44 15.07
C ASN A 309 5.83 -12.86 16.06
N PHE A 310 4.69 -13.33 15.55
CA PHE A 310 3.50 -13.64 16.36
C PHE A 310 3.20 -15.14 16.48
N LYS A 311 4.06 -16.02 15.94
CA LYS A 311 3.93 -17.46 16.12
C LYS A 311 4.04 -17.79 17.61
N ILE A 312 3.01 -18.42 18.17
CA ILE A 312 3.06 -18.96 19.54
C ILE A 312 4.03 -20.15 19.51
N THR A 313 5.30 -19.91 19.83
CA THR A 313 6.21 -21.01 20.17
C THR A 313 5.73 -21.58 21.50
N LYS A 314 5.17 -22.79 21.49
CA LYS A 314 5.02 -23.58 22.72
C LYS A 314 6.44 -23.71 23.30
N LYS A 315 6.72 -23.02 24.42
CA LYS A 315 7.89 -23.36 25.22
C LYS A 315 7.66 -24.79 25.71
N SER A 316 8.50 -25.71 25.24
CA SER A 316 8.59 -27.09 25.68
C SER A 316 8.99 -27.15 27.15
#